data_AF-A0A7V9FR38-F1
#
_entry.id   AF-A0A7V9FR38-F1
#
_cell.length_a   1.000
_cell.length_b   1.000
_cell.length_c   1.000
_cell.angle_alpha   90.00
_cell.angle_beta   90.00
_cell.angle_gamma   90.00
#
_symmetry.space_group_name_H-M   'P 1'
#
loop_
_entity.id
_entity.type
_entity.pdbx_description
1 polymer ?
#
loop_
_entity_poly.entity_id
_entity_poly.type
_entity_poly.pdbx_seq_one_letter_code
_entity_poly.pdbx_strand_id
1 'polypeptide(L)'
;MQSLSRYYVCSAALLLAGLVGCGGRKIDEPVTKLSDLVALCSSRHPTTAAAYAGAPPHPILVVRPHGAVQDMLENPRLAGLGPAWNPPDPAAVQLVACTESDGGGADSGLVCPYPSGQSASLRVANYTITVYAARTGAKVGQAHVEARDTCPLTASVYRQDPLVYATPSPRQYLDVLEPFVNRR
;
A
#
# COMPACT_ATOMS: atom_id res chain seq x y z
N MET A 1 -18.72 20.82 -37.77
CA MET A 1 -17.86 22.03 -37.69
C MET A 1 -18.10 22.64 -36.31
N GLN A 2 -17.18 22.73 -35.34
CA GLN A 2 -15.74 22.51 -35.29
C GLN A 2 -15.36 21.99 -33.89
N SER A 3 -14.34 21.15 -33.88
CA SER A 3 -13.59 20.69 -32.72
C SER A 3 -12.87 21.86 -32.05
N LEU A 4 -12.93 21.95 -30.71
CA LEU A 4 -12.04 22.81 -29.93
C LEU A 4 -11.22 21.96 -28.96
N SER A 5 -10.20 21.35 -29.57
CA SER A 5 -8.83 21.17 -29.11
C SER A 5 -8.54 21.35 -27.60
N ARG A 6 -8.26 20.20 -26.97
CA ARG A 6 -7.49 20.09 -25.72
C ARG A 6 -6.11 20.75 -25.91
N TYR A 7 -5.89 21.88 -25.25
CA TYR A 7 -4.53 22.42 -25.09
C TYR A 7 -3.98 21.99 -23.73
N TYR A 8 -3.28 20.85 -23.73
CA TYR A 8 -2.29 20.52 -22.71
C TYR A 8 -1.10 21.46 -22.91
N VAL A 9 -1.02 22.52 -22.11
CA VAL A 9 0.17 23.36 -22.05
C VAL A 9 1.14 22.72 -21.06
N CYS A 10 1.97 21.82 -21.58
CA CYS A 10 3.22 21.43 -20.94
C CYS A 10 4.26 22.46 -21.40
N SER A 11 4.40 23.56 -20.66
CA SER A 11 5.43 24.56 -20.94
C SER A 11 6.81 23.95 -20.65
N ALA A 12 7.49 23.54 -21.72
CA ALA A 12 8.90 23.20 -21.68
C ALA A 12 9.73 24.49 -21.56
N ALA A 13 10.08 24.86 -20.34
CA ALA A 13 11.13 25.82 -20.06
C ALA A 13 12.39 25.05 -19.62
N LEU A 14 13.42 25.13 -20.46
CA LEU A 14 14.72 24.50 -20.26
C LEU A 14 15.63 25.41 -19.40
N LEU A 15 16.29 24.76 -18.42
CA LEU A 15 17.59 25.05 -17.81
C LEU A 15 17.64 25.62 -16.38
N LEU A 16 18.23 24.76 -15.53
CA LEU A 16 18.95 24.96 -14.25
C LEU A 16 18.15 24.89 -12.94
N ALA A 17 18.47 23.83 -12.19
CA ALA A 17 18.14 23.52 -10.79
C ALA A 17 16.72 23.04 -10.47
N GLY A 18 16.65 21.80 -9.97
CA GLY A 18 15.50 21.25 -9.26
C GLY A 18 14.67 20.30 -10.12
N LEU A 19 14.80 18.99 -9.82
CA LEU A 19 13.80 18.00 -10.16
C LEU A 19 12.44 18.47 -9.60
N VAL A 20 11.64 19.17 -10.40
CA VAL A 20 10.21 19.33 -10.13
C VAL A 20 9.59 17.99 -10.49
N GLY A 21 9.84 16.99 -9.63
CA GLY A 21 9.03 15.80 -9.60
C GLY A 21 7.59 16.24 -9.40
N CYS A 22 6.65 15.61 -10.10
CA CYS A 22 5.23 15.72 -9.83
C CYS A 22 4.97 15.28 -8.38
N GLY A 23 5.19 16.19 -7.43
CA GLY A 23 4.96 15.95 -6.02
C GLY A 23 3.46 15.75 -5.83
N GLY A 24 3.08 14.67 -5.15
CA GLY A 24 1.69 14.39 -4.84
C GLY A 24 0.99 15.58 -4.19
N ARG A 25 -0.35 15.62 -4.25
CA ARG A 25 -1.14 16.73 -3.70
C ARG A 25 -0.93 16.81 -2.18
N LYS A 26 -0.49 17.96 -1.70
CA LYS A 26 -0.34 18.24 -0.26
C LYS A 26 -1.70 18.36 0.41
N ILE A 27 -1.77 17.91 1.65
CA ILE A 27 -2.87 18.01 2.59
C ILE A 27 -2.26 18.69 3.82
N ASP A 28 -2.79 19.84 4.24
CA ASP A 28 -2.21 20.60 5.36
C ASP A 28 -2.97 20.36 6.67
N GLU A 29 -4.00 19.51 6.63
CA GLU A 29 -4.75 19.05 7.77
C GLU A 29 -3.92 18.11 8.66
N PRO A 30 -4.05 18.23 10.00
CA PRO A 30 -3.34 17.37 10.93
C PRO A 30 -3.74 15.90 10.75
N VAL A 31 -2.77 15.01 10.88
CA VAL A 31 -3.00 13.56 10.93
C VAL A 31 -3.63 13.24 12.28
N THR A 32 -4.89 12.84 12.27
CA THR A 32 -5.65 12.50 13.50
C THR A 32 -6.09 11.04 13.52
N LYS A 33 -6.09 10.38 12.36
CA LYS A 33 -6.49 8.98 12.17
C LYS A 33 -5.65 8.33 11.08
N LEU A 34 -5.46 7.02 11.15
CA LEU A 34 -4.66 6.26 10.17
C LEU A 34 -5.19 6.40 8.73
N SER A 35 -6.49 6.60 8.55
CA SER A 35 -7.08 6.83 7.23
C SER A 35 -6.58 8.10 6.53
N ASP A 36 -6.08 9.10 7.28
CA ASP A 36 -5.52 10.33 6.70
C ASP A 36 -4.23 10.03 5.92
N LEU A 37 -3.51 8.98 6.32
CA LEU A 37 -2.26 8.53 5.71
C LEU A 37 -2.49 7.57 4.54
N VAL A 38 -3.64 6.88 4.48
CA VAL A 38 -4.00 5.98 3.37
C VAL A 38 -4.10 6.75 2.04
N ALA A 39 -4.44 8.04 2.10
CA ALA A 39 -4.47 8.91 0.93
C ALA A 39 -3.11 9.01 0.20
N LEU A 40 -2.00 8.65 0.87
CA LEU A 40 -0.66 8.64 0.29
C LEU A 40 -0.54 7.63 -0.85
N CYS A 41 -1.24 6.50 -0.75
CA CYS A 41 -1.33 5.50 -1.81
C CYS A 41 -2.13 5.98 -3.04
N SER A 42 -2.75 7.16 -2.97
CA SER A 42 -3.37 7.85 -4.10
C SER A 42 -2.67 9.18 -4.41
N SER A 43 -1.37 9.28 -4.13
CA SER A 43 -0.53 10.46 -4.38
C SER A 43 -1.00 11.72 -3.64
N ARG A 44 -1.56 11.60 -2.44
CA ARG A 44 -1.90 12.74 -1.59
C ARG A 44 -1.31 12.58 -0.20
N HIS A 45 -0.56 13.57 0.28
CA HIS A 45 0.21 13.40 1.51
C HIS A 45 -0.04 14.51 2.53
N PRO A 46 -0.25 14.17 3.81
CA PRO A 46 -0.32 15.15 4.89
C PRO A 46 1.07 15.68 5.23
N THR A 47 1.23 17.00 5.18
CA THR A 47 2.50 17.68 5.48
C THR A 47 2.81 17.72 6.99
N THR A 48 1.82 17.38 7.82
CA THR A 48 1.92 17.35 9.29
C THR A 48 2.33 16.00 9.87
N ALA A 49 2.47 14.95 9.05
CA ALA A 49 2.88 13.63 9.54
C ALA A 49 4.31 13.66 10.13
N ALA A 50 4.71 12.62 10.87
CA ALA A 50 6.08 12.50 11.34
C ALA A 50 7.06 12.42 10.14
N ALA A 51 8.20 13.10 10.27
CA ALA A 51 9.28 12.95 9.30
C ALA A 51 9.91 11.56 9.44
N TYR A 52 10.29 10.99 8.31
CA TYR A 52 11.16 9.81 8.28
C TYR A 52 12.57 10.23 8.71
N ALA A 53 12.84 10.11 10.01
CA ALA A 53 14.05 10.58 10.67
C ALA A 53 14.20 9.95 12.06
N GLY A 54 15.40 10.10 12.64
CA GLY A 54 15.72 9.57 13.97
C GLY A 54 16.28 8.16 13.92
N ALA A 55 16.42 7.54 15.09
CA ALA A 55 16.88 6.15 15.18
C ALA A 55 15.74 5.18 14.85
N PRO A 56 16.04 4.02 14.23
CA PRO A 56 15.06 2.95 14.06
C PRO A 56 14.60 2.39 15.43
N PRO A 57 13.44 1.70 15.48
CA PRO A 57 12.59 1.33 14.34
C PRO A 57 11.64 2.47 13.91
N HIS A 58 11.49 2.66 12.61
CA HIS A 58 10.62 3.68 12.03
C HIS A 58 9.17 3.18 11.91
N PRO A 59 8.19 3.84 12.56
CA PRO A 59 6.81 3.41 12.50
C PRO A 59 6.23 3.44 11.09
N ILE A 60 5.64 2.32 10.67
CA ILE A 60 5.13 2.10 9.32
C ILE A 60 3.65 1.73 9.32
N LEU A 61 2.90 2.34 8.41
CA LEU A 61 1.53 1.94 8.06
C LEU A 61 1.56 1.06 6.81
N VAL A 62 0.97 -0.13 6.86
CA VAL A 62 0.92 -1.08 5.73
C VAL A 62 -0.49 -1.12 5.18
N VAL A 63 -0.65 -0.56 3.98
CA VAL A 63 -1.93 -0.48 3.27
C VAL A 63 -2.04 -1.66 2.32
N ARG A 64 -3.13 -2.43 2.49
CA ARG A 64 -3.49 -3.58 1.66
C ARG A 64 -3.92 -3.13 0.25
N PRO A 65 -3.84 -4.02 -0.75
CA PRO A 65 -4.30 -3.73 -2.11
C PRO A 65 -5.79 -3.38 -2.15
N HIS A 66 -6.17 -2.51 -3.08
CA HIS A 66 -7.45 -1.80 -3.14
C HIS A 66 -8.72 -2.63 -2.84
N GLY A 67 -9.53 -2.06 -1.94
CA GLY A 67 -10.90 -2.39 -1.56
C GLY A 67 -11.36 -1.41 -0.47
N ALA A 68 -11.89 -0.26 -0.88
CA ALA A 68 -12.00 0.99 -0.12
C ALA A 68 -12.87 0.98 1.17
N VAL A 69 -12.43 0.41 2.29
CA VAL A 69 -13.01 0.67 3.63
C VAL A 69 -11.98 0.37 4.71
N GLN A 70 -12.00 1.12 5.82
CA GLN A 70 -11.12 1.14 7.01
C GLN A 70 -10.47 -0.18 7.49
N ASP A 71 -10.93 -1.34 7.04
CA ASP A 71 -10.23 -2.63 7.13
C ASP A 71 -8.99 -2.74 6.21
N MET A 72 -8.55 -1.69 5.51
CA MET A 72 -7.44 -1.74 4.53
C MET A 72 -6.04 -1.86 5.14
N LEU A 73 -5.89 -2.03 6.45
CA LEU A 73 -4.57 -2.06 7.08
C LEU A 73 -4.16 -3.50 7.40
N GLU A 74 -2.90 -3.83 7.13
CA GLU A 74 -2.31 -5.09 7.63
C GLU A 74 -1.85 -4.94 9.09
N ASN A 75 -1.60 -3.71 9.57
CA ASN A 75 -1.05 -3.41 10.89
C ASN A 75 -1.72 -4.13 12.08
N PRO A 76 -3.06 -4.27 12.16
CA PRO A 76 -3.69 -5.03 13.25
C PRO A 76 -3.20 -6.49 13.32
N ARG A 77 -2.90 -7.12 12.18
CA ARG A 77 -2.33 -8.47 12.11
C ARG A 77 -0.84 -8.52 12.47
N LEU A 78 -0.19 -7.36 12.51
CA LEU A 78 1.21 -7.16 12.90
C LEU A 78 1.37 -6.64 14.34
N ALA A 79 0.27 -6.48 15.09
CA ALA A 79 0.26 -5.86 16.41
C ALA A 79 1.19 -6.53 17.43
N GLY A 80 1.41 -7.84 17.32
CA GLY A 80 2.33 -8.60 18.19
C GLY A 80 3.80 -8.22 18.06
N LEU A 81 4.16 -7.36 17.10
CA LEU A 81 5.55 -6.97 16.78
C LEU A 81 5.93 -5.60 17.34
N GLY A 82 5.01 -4.94 18.06
CA GLY A 82 5.26 -3.68 18.73
C GLY A 82 4.89 -2.42 17.93
N PRO A 83 5.14 -1.23 18.50
CA PRO A 83 4.56 0.03 18.04
C PRO A 83 5.09 0.51 16.68
N ALA A 84 6.24 0.00 16.22
CA ALA A 84 6.74 0.33 14.88
C ALA A 84 5.88 -0.31 13.78
N TRP A 85 5.32 -1.49 14.06
CA TRP A 85 4.51 -2.26 13.10
C TRP A 85 3.00 -2.07 13.31
N ASN A 86 2.59 -1.57 14.47
CA ASN A 86 1.22 -1.18 14.75
C ASN A 86 1.20 0.08 15.64
N PRO A 87 1.45 1.26 15.05
CA PRO A 87 1.55 2.50 15.80
C PRO A 87 0.19 2.89 16.42
N PRO A 88 0.12 3.12 17.74
CA PRO A 88 -1.13 3.53 18.39
C PRO A 88 -1.49 4.99 18.09
N ASP A 89 -0.48 5.83 17.85
CA ASP A 89 -0.65 7.23 17.45
C ASP A 89 -0.44 7.38 15.93
N PRO A 90 -1.49 7.76 15.17
CA PRO A 90 -1.39 8.05 13.75
C PRO A 90 -0.35 9.12 13.40
N ALA A 91 -0.17 10.14 14.25
CA ALA A 91 0.76 11.22 13.99
C ALA A 91 2.23 10.79 14.08
N ALA A 92 2.52 9.68 14.78
CA ALA A 92 3.85 9.09 14.91
C ALA A 92 4.30 8.28 13.68
N VAL A 93 3.41 8.00 12.73
CA VAL A 93 3.74 7.24 11.52
C VAL A 93 4.72 8.01 10.65
N GLN A 94 5.85 7.39 10.33
CA GLN A 94 6.89 7.96 9.48
C GLN A 94 6.89 7.40 8.06
N LEU A 95 6.44 6.16 7.89
CA LEU A 95 6.44 5.44 6.63
C LEU A 95 5.04 4.92 6.28
N VAL A 96 4.72 4.87 5.00
CA VAL A 96 3.52 4.17 4.50
C VAL A 96 3.92 3.23 3.38
N ALA A 97 3.61 1.95 3.52
CA ALA A 97 3.76 0.92 2.50
C ALA A 97 2.43 0.76 1.75
N CYS A 98 2.41 1.18 0.50
CA CYS A 98 1.27 1.06 -0.41
C CYS A 98 1.42 -0.21 -1.24
N THR A 99 0.51 -1.16 -1.05
CA THR A 99 0.52 -2.44 -1.76
C THR A 99 -0.40 -2.38 -2.97
N GLU A 100 0.15 -2.70 -4.14
CA GLU A 100 -0.58 -2.83 -5.39
C GLU A 100 -0.49 -4.27 -5.88
N SER A 101 -1.61 -4.82 -6.35
CA SER A 101 -1.61 -6.14 -6.99
C SER A 101 -1.47 -5.98 -8.48
N ASP A 102 -0.59 -6.76 -9.10
CA ASP A 102 -0.59 -6.93 -10.56
C ASP A 102 -1.66 -7.94 -11.02
N GLY A 103 -2.22 -8.70 -10.08
CA GLY A 103 -3.20 -9.77 -10.32
C GLY A 103 -2.61 -10.92 -11.14
N GLY A 104 -3.47 -11.88 -11.52
CA GLY A 104 -3.24 -12.70 -12.72
C GLY A 104 -2.05 -13.67 -12.73
N GLY A 105 -1.71 -14.34 -11.63
CA GLY A 105 -0.67 -15.40 -11.63
C GLY A 105 -1.17 -16.77 -12.10
N ALA A 106 -0.30 -17.79 -12.08
CA ALA A 106 -0.68 -19.16 -12.41
C ALA A 106 -1.71 -19.73 -11.41
N ASP A 107 -2.41 -20.78 -11.80
CA ASP A 107 -3.17 -21.60 -10.84
C ASP A 107 -2.19 -22.16 -9.80
N SER A 108 -2.50 -22.01 -8.52
CA SER A 108 -1.67 -22.56 -7.45
C SER A 108 -1.96 -24.04 -7.18
N GLY A 109 -3.05 -24.59 -7.74
CA GLY A 109 -3.56 -25.92 -7.44
C GLY A 109 -4.20 -26.03 -6.07
N LEU A 110 -4.37 -24.90 -5.36
CA LEU A 110 -5.00 -24.83 -4.05
C LEU A 110 -6.44 -24.33 -4.16
N VAL A 111 -7.25 -24.71 -3.18
CA VAL A 111 -8.65 -24.31 -3.07
C VAL A 111 -8.86 -23.62 -1.73
N CYS A 112 -9.45 -22.43 -1.76
CA CYS A 112 -9.80 -21.67 -0.58
C CYS A 112 -11.19 -22.05 -0.07
N PRO A 113 -11.32 -22.58 1.15
CA PRO A 113 -12.62 -22.86 1.75
C PRO A 113 -13.26 -21.56 2.26
N TYR A 114 -14.56 -21.42 2.03
CA TYR A 114 -15.38 -20.33 2.53
C TYR A 114 -16.62 -20.89 3.26
N PRO A 115 -17.32 -20.08 4.07
CA PRO A 115 -18.53 -20.52 4.76
C PRO A 115 -19.60 -21.11 3.82
N SER A 116 -20.54 -21.87 4.39
CA SER A 116 -21.65 -22.49 3.64
C SER A 116 -21.20 -23.49 2.56
N GLY A 117 -20.06 -24.15 2.78
CA GLY A 117 -19.52 -25.17 1.88
C GLY A 117 -19.01 -24.60 0.54
N GLN A 118 -18.89 -23.28 0.42
CA GLN A 118 -18.37 -22.65 -0.77
C GLN A 118 -16.85 -22.78 -0.82
N SER A 119 -16.31 -22.78 -2.03
CA SER A 119 -14.87 -22.81 -2.23
C SER A 119 -14.50 -22.04 -3.48
N ALA A 120 -13.26 -21.58 -3.58
CA ALA A 120 -12.75 -20.92 -4.79
C ALA A 120 -11.34 -21.41 -5.13
N SER A 121 -11.07 -21.56 -6.43
CA SER A 121 -9.73 -21.88 -6.91
C SER A 121 -8.80 -20.69 -6.65
N LEU A 122 -7.60 -20.98 -6.15
CA LEU A 122 -6.62 -19.97 -5.79
C LEU A 122 -5.62 -19.77 -6.93
N ARG A 123 -5.41 -18.52 -7.34
CA ARG A 123 -4.30 -18.15 -8.21
C ARG A 123 -3.21 -17.46 -7.42
N VAL A 124 -1.99 -17.70 -7.84
CA VAL A 124 -0.84 -16.88 -7.45
C VAL A 124 -1.11 -15.41 -7.82
N ALA A 125 -0.57 -14.48 -7.04
CA ALA A 125 -0.57 -13.06 -7.40
C ALA A 125 0.73 -12.41 -6.94
N ASN A 126 1.21 -11.44 -7.72
CA ASN A 126 2.33 -10.63 -7.27
C ASN A 126 1.83 -9.28 -6.75
N TYR A 127 2.68 -8.70 -5.93
CA TYR A 127 2.42 -7.45 -5.28
C TYR A 127 3.65 -6.58 -5.36
N THR A 128 3.42 -5.33 -5.71
CA THR A 128 4.40 -4.26 -5.60
C THR A 128 4.07 -3.45 -4.37
N ILE A 129 5.01 -3.36 -3.44
CA ILE A 129 4.85 -2.57 -2.22
C ILE A 129 5.77 -1.37 -2.34
N THR A 130 5.20 -0.18 -2.50
CA THR A 130 5.98 1.07 -2.55
C THR A 130 5.95 1.74 -1.18
N VAL A 131 7.13 2.03 -0.64
CA VAL A 131 7.28 2.69 0.66
C VAL A 131 7.51 4.18 0.46
N TYR A 132 6.70 5.00 1.11
CA TYR A 132 6.77 6.45 1.07
C TYR A 132 7.04 7.04 2.46
N ALA A 133 7.78 8.14 2.51
CA ALA A 133 7.88 8.96 3.71
C ALA A 133 6.56 9.71 3.92
N ALA A 134 5.92 9.54 5.08
CA ALA A 134 4.57 10.01 5.35
C ALA A 134 4.42 11.53 5.16
N ARG A 135 5.37 12.32 5.70
CA ARG A 135 5.34 13.79 5.65
C ARG A 135 5.51 14.37 4.25
N THR A 136 6.39 13.80 3.44
CA THR A 136 6.81 14.42 2.17
C THR A 136 6.20 13.74 0.96
N GLY A 137 5.64 12.55 1.15
CA GLY A 137 5.23 11.65 0.08
C GLY A 137 6.38 11.18 -0.82
N ALA A 138 7.63 11.38 -0.41
CA ALA A 138 8.79 10.94 -1.19
C ALA A 138 8.90 9.42 -1.17
N LYS A 139 9.15 8.81 -2.33
CA LYS A 139 9.42 7.36 -2.43
C LYS A 139 10.74 7.04 -1.72
N VAL A 140 10.67 6.18 -0.70
CA VAL A 140 11.82 5.65 0.03
C VAL A 140 12.36 4.41 -0.65
N GLY A 141 11.48 3.58 -1.20
CA GLY A 141 11.86 2.41 -1.96
C GLY A 141 10.67 1.55 -2.34
N GLN A 142 10.96 0.33 -2.76
CA GLN A 142 9.97 -0.61 -3.28
C GLN A 142 10.41 -2.03 -2.97
N ALA A 143 9.44 -2.90 -2.73
CA ALA A 143 9.64 -4.33 -2.59
C ALA A 143 8.60 -5.11 -3.41
N HIS A 144 8.89 -6.38 -3.64
CA HIS A 144 8.03 -7.28 -4.38
C HIS A 144 7.71 -8.52 -3.55
N VAL A 145 6.46 -8.97 -3.61
CA VAL A 145 6.00 -10.19 -2.97
C VAL A 145 5.24 -11.02 -3.98
N GLU A 146 5.55 -12.30 -4.06
CA GLU A 146 4.69 -13.29 -4.72
C GLU A 146 3.89 -14.04 -3.66
N ALA A 147 2.58 -13.88 -3.66
CA ALA A 147 1.67 -14.62 -2.79
C ALA A 147 1.17 -15.87 -3.52
N ARG A 148 1.25 -17.04 -2.86
CA ARG A 148 0.95 -18.34 -3.51
C ARG A 148 -0.16 -19.13 -2.82
N ASP A 149 -0.22 -19.06 -1.49
CA ASP A 149 -0.92 -20.04 -0.66
C ASP A 149 -1.92 -19.43 0.33
N THR A 150 -1.90 -18.11 0.49
CA THR A 150 -2.70 -17.43 1.50
C THR A 150 -4.02 -16.96 0.90
N CYS A 151 -5.11 -17.59 1.33
CA CYS A 151 -6.47 -17.25 0.90
C CYS A 151 -6.89 -15.86 1.38
N PRO A 152 -7.57 -15.06 0.54
CA PRO A 152 -8.19 -13.83 0.99
C PRO A 152 -9.33 -14.13 1.96
N LEU A 153 -9.45 -13.29 2.99
CA LEU A 153 -10.47 -13.44 4.05
C LEU A 153 -11.90 -13.40 3.50
N THR A 154 -12.13 -12.64 2.43
CA THR A 154 -13.44 -12.49 1.80
C THR A 154 -13.32 -12.70 0.29
N ALA A 155 -14.35 -13.31 -0.30
CA ALA A 155 -14.42 -13.55 -1.73
C ALA A 155 -15.86 -13.63 -2.21
N SER A 156 -16.10 -13.24 -3.47
CA SER A 156 -17.38 -13.46 -4.14
C SER A 156 -17.40 -14.84 -4.79
N VAL A 157 -17.99 -15.82 -4.09
CA VAL A 157 -17.96 -17.25 -4.44
C VAL A 157 -19.23 -17.78 -5.12
N TYR A 158 -20.21 -16.92 -5.41
CA TYR A 158 -21.50 -17.33 -5.99
C TYR A 158 -21.50 -17.53 -7.51
N ARG A 159 -20.34 -17.46 -8.17
CA ARG A 159 -20.21 -17.64 -9.62
C ARG A 159 -19.88 -19.09 -9.95
N GLN A 160 -20.13 -19.53 -11.19
CA GLN A 160 -19.55 -20.77 -11.70
C GLN A 160 -18.02 -20.65 -11.69
N ASP A 161 -17.33 -21.66 -11.15
CA ASP A 161 -15.88 -21.72 -10.98
C ASP A 161 -15.29 -20.45 -10.33
N PRO A 162 -15.66 -20.15 -9.07
CA PRO A 162 -15.19 -18.96 -8.40
C PRO A 162 -13.67 -18.99 -8.24
N LEU A 163 -13.07 -17.83 -8.48
CA LEU A 163 -11.62 -17.66 -8.52
C LEU A 163 -11.20 -16.51 -7.61
N VAL A 164 -10.14 -16.73 -6.85
CA VAL A 164 -9.54 -15.75 -5.95
C VAL A 164 -8.04 -15.67 -6.18
N TYR A 165 -7.44 -14.55 -5.77
CA TYR A 165 -6.00 -14.33 -5.81
C TYR A 165 -5.41 -14.44 -4.41
N ALA A 166 -4.26 -15.09 -4.29
CA ALA A 166 -3.53 -15.20 -3.05
C ALA A 166 -3.09 -13.82 -2.56
N THR A 167 -3.19 -13.57 -1.26
CA THR A 167 -2.78 -12.29 -0.63
C THR A 167 -1.48 -12.45 0.14
N PRO A 168 -0.62 -11.42 0.28
CA PRO A 168 0.59 -11.56 1.08
C PRO A 168 0.28 -11.94 2.52
N SER A 169 1.03 -12.89 3.08
CA SER A 169 0.93 -13.23 4.50
C SER A 169 1.59 -12.15 5.37
N PRO A 170 1.26 -12.09 6.69
CA PRO A 170 1.95 -11.21 7.62
C PRO A 170 3.48 -11.37 7.56
N ARG A 171 3.97 -12.61 7.48
CA ARG A 171 5.40 -12.89 7.39
C ARG A 171 6.02 -12.33 6.11
N GLN A 172 5.35 -12.46 4.96
CA GLN A 172 5.85 -11.90 3.71
C GLN A 172 5.94 -10.37 3.76
N TYR A 173 4.99 -9.69 4.41
CA TYR A 173 5.12 -8.25 4.64
C TYR A 173 6.33 -7.93 5.51
N LEU A 174 6.58 -8.68 6.58
CA LEU A 174 7.74 -8.45 7.45
C LEU A 174 9.05 -8.64 6.72
N ASP A 175 9.22 -9.77 6.05
CA ASP A 175 10.47 -10.14 5.37
C ASP A 175 10.90 -9.05 4.37
N VAL A 176 9.93 -8.41 3.69
CA VAL A 176 10.22 -7.37 2.69
C VAL A 176 10.21 -5.94 3.24
N LEU A 177 9.52 -5.67 4.35
CA LEU A 177 9.41 -4.33 4.93
C LEU A 177 10.42 -4.05 6.05
N GLU A 178 10.96 -5.09 6.69
CA GLU A 178 11.94 -4.96 7.77
C GLU A 178 13.12 -4.04 7.40
N PRO A 179 13.69 -4.11 6.17
CA PRO A 179 14.79 -3.23 5.79
C PRO A 179 14.46 -1.73 5.77
N PHE A 180 13.18 -1.35 5.68
CA PHE A 180 12.75 0.05 5.73
C PHE A 180 12.51 0.52 7.16
N VAL A 181 11.96 -0.36 8.00
CA VAL A 181 11.70 -0.10 9.42
C VAL A 181 13.01 0.04 10.20
N ASN A 182 14.02 -0.77 9.88
CA ASN A 182 15.26 -0.86 10.67
C ASN A 182 16.47 -0.08 10.10
N ARG A 183 16.31 0.63 8.98
CA ARG A 183 17.37 1.44 8.37
C ARG A 183 17.54 2.78 9.11
N ARG A 184 18.73 3.41 9.02
CA ARG A 184 18.99 4.78 9.48
C ARG A 184 18.86 5.81 8.37
#